data_AF-A0A1X7USY5-F1
#
_entry.id   AF-A0A1X7USY5-F1
#
_cell.length_a   1.000
_cell.length_b   1.000
_cell.length_c   1.000
_cell.angle_alpha   90.00
_cell.angle_beta   90.00
_cell.angle_gamma   90.00
#
_symmetry.space_group_name_H-M   'P 1'
#
loop_
_entity.id
_entity.type
_entity.pdbx_description
1 polymer ?
#
loop_
_entity_poly.entity_id
_entity_poly.type
_entity_poly.pdbx_seq_one_letter_code
_entity_poly.pdbx_strand_id
1 'polypeptide(L)'
;MVGRNAPDIKTVEGRRKAPGFIDNYVSCHVPKDGKDDDLKDLVLRLQKHNHTQTCRKNGRNCCRFDYPKRPSDKTRPKRNADVEIKARLYIRKREVGTAMINPYNPDLLKA
;
A
#
# COMPACT_ATOMS: atom_id res chain seq x y z
N MET A 1 7.66 6.69 17.06
CA MET A 1 8.68 7.36 16.21
C MET A 1 7.97 8.30 15.26
N VAL A 2 8.08 9.62 15.46
CA VAL A 2 7.67 10.59 14.42
C VAL A 2 8.75 10.55 13.34
N GLY A 3 8.38 10.33 12.08
CA GLY A 3 9.33 10.18 10.97
C GLY A 3 10.20 11.42 10.83
N ARG A 4 11.47 11.31 11.24
CA ARG A 4 12.49 12.33 10.95
C ARG A 4 12.52 12.53 9.43
N ASN A 5 12.51 13.78 8.96
CA ASN A 5 12.51 14.16 7.53
C ASN A 5 11.24 13.82 6.72
N ALA A 6 10.07 13.71 7.37
CA ALA A 6 8.81 13.61 6.64
C ALA A 6 8.57 14.87 5.78
N PRO A 7 8.30 14.73 4.46
CA PRO A 7 8.09 15.88 3.59
C PRO A 7 6.75 16.58 3.88
N ASP A 8 6.75 17.91 3.89
CA ASP A 8 5.52 18.69 4.05
C ASP A 8 4.68 18.69 2.76
N ILE A 9 3.64 17.86 2.73
CA ILE A 9 2.73 17.69 1.59
C ILE A 9 1.93 18.96 1.23
N LYS A 10 1.91 19.99 2.08
CA LYS A 10 1.31 21.29 1.75
C LYS A 10 2.16 22.07 0.75
N THR A 11 3.47 21.83 0.72
CA THR A 11 4.42 22.47 -0.21
C THR A 11 4.53 21.70 -1.53
N VAL A 12 4.92 22.41 -2.61
CA VAL A 12 5.20 21.78 -3.92
C VAL A 12 6.34 20.77 -3.80
N GLU A 13 7.42 21.15 -3.09
CA GLU A 13 8.59 20.31 -2.92
C GLU A 13 8.28 19.05 -2.11
N GLY A 14 7.52 19.17 -1.02
CA GLY A 14 7.13 18.03 -0.22
C GLY A 14 6.21 17.07 -0.98
N ARG A 15 5.28 17.56 -1.80
CA ARG A 15 4.50 16.69 -2.72
C ARG A 15 5.39 15.94 -3.70
N ARG A 16 6.47 16.58 -4.19
CA ARG A 16 7.44 15.94 -5.09
C ARG A 16 8.27 14.86 -4.38
N LYS A 17 8.63 15.08 -3.11
CA LYS A 17 9.44 14.15 -2.30
C LYS A 17 8.63 13.03 -1.63
N ALA A 18 7.33 13.22 -1.41
CA ALA A 18 6.46 12.28 -0.71
C ALA A 18 6.46 10.85 -1.27
N PRO A 19 6.43 10.62 -2.60
CA PRO A 19 6.47 9.25 -3.13
C PRO A 19 7.71 8.46 -2.70
N GLY A 20 8.90 9.05 -2.87
CA GLY A 20 10.16 8.41 -2.48
C GLY A 20 10.24 8.16 -0.98
N PHE A 21 9.78 9.12 -0.17
CA PHE A 21 9.69 8.93 1.28
C PHE A 21 8.78 7.75 1.65
N ILE A 22 7.60 7.64 1.02
CA ILE A 22 6.67 6.53 1.25
C ILE A 22 7.29 5.19 0.82
N ASP A 23 7.96 5.15 -0.34
CA ASP A 23 8.56 3.94 -0.88
C ASP A 23 9.73 3.43 -0.02
N ASN A 24 10.41 4.30 0.73
CA ASN A 24 11.47 3.91 1.65
C ASN A 24 10.97 3.12 2.87
N TYR A 25 9.75 3.40 3.34
CA TYR A 25 9.26 2.85 4.61
C TYR A 25 8.10 1.88 4.47
N VAL A 26 7.40 1.90 3.34
CA VAL A 26 6.19 1.10 3.17
C VAL A 26 6.34 0.32 1.88
N SER A 27 6.16 -0.98 1.91
CA SER A 27 6.12 -1.87 0.75
C SER A 27 4.71 -2.44 0.55
N CYS A 28 4.41 -2.91 -0.64
CA CYS A 28 3.29 -3.83 -0.89
C CYS A 28 3.69 -4.99 -1.81
N HIS A 29 5.00 -5.26 -1.90
CA HIS A 29 5.54 -6.37 -2.67
C HIS A 29 5.63 -7.63 -1.80
N VAL A 30 5.59 -8.79 -2.45
CA VAL A 30 6.01 -10.04 -1.81
C VAL A 30 7.49 -10.24 -2.15
N PRO A 31 8.38 -10.43 -1.17
CA PRO A 31 9.78 -10.77 -1.44
C PRO A 31 9.90 -11.99 -2.35
N LYS A 32 10.90 -12.01 -3.22
CA LYS A 32 11.23 -13.16 -4.07
C LYS A 32 11.83 -14.27 -3.21
N ASP A 33 11.68 -15.52 -3.65
CA ASP A 33 12.28 -16.69 -3.02
C ASP A 33 13.80 -16.51 -2.80
N GLY A 34 14.27 -16.89 -1.60
CA GLY A 34 15.68 -16.84 -1.23
C GLY A 34 16.22 -15.44 -0.92
N LYS A 35 15.40 -14.38 -1.06
CA LYS A 35 15.83 -13.00 -0.71
C LYS A 35 15.61 -12.69 0.76
N ASP A 36 14.44 -13.04 1.28
CA ASP A 36 14.00 -12.77 2.65
C ASP A 36 12.76 -13.62 2.94
N ASP A 37 12.97 -14.91 3.17
CA ASP A 37 11.89 -15.90 3.27
C ASP A 37 11.03 -15.69 4.54
N ASP A 38 11.63 -15.19 5.62
CA ASP A 38 10.91 -14.81 6.83
C ASP A 38 9.94 -13.65 6.58
N LEU A 39 10.41 -12.59 5.90
CA LEU A 39 9.52 -11.49 5.52
C LEU A 39 8.45 -11.97 4.54
N LYS A 40 8.80 -12.88 3.62
CA LYS A 40 7.85 -13.46 2.67
C LYS A 40 6.71 -14.18 3.38
N ASP A 41 7.01 -15.04 4.37
CA ASP A 41 5.98 -15.70 5.18
C ASP A 41 5.08 -14.66 5.87
N LEU A 42 5.68 -13.71 6.59
CA LEU A 42 4.96 -12.66 7.30
C LEU A 42 4.03 -11.87 6.37
N VAL A 43 4.50 -11.49 5.18
CA VAL A 43 3.70 -10.75 4.20
C VAL A 43 2.54 -11.61 3.69
N LEU A 44 2.80 -12.87 3.32
CA LEU A 44 1.76 -13.75 2.80
C LEU A 44 0.70 -14.10 3.85
N ARG A 45 1.10 -14.20 5.11
CA ARG A 45 0.23 -14.59 6.22
C ARG A 45 -0.52 -13.42 6.83
N LEU A 46 0.12 -12.26 7.00
CA LEU A 46 -0.42 -11.12 7.75
C LEU A 46 -0.85 -9.95 6.86
N GLN A 47 -0.22 -9.77 5.70
CA GLN A 47 -0.47 -8.61 4.83
C GLN A 47 -1.29 -8.95 3.60
N LYS A 48 -1.49 -10.23 3.26
CA LYS A 48 -2.39 -10.63 2.19
C LYS A 48 -3.85 -10.40 2.61
N HIS A 49 -4.55 -9.51 1.91
CA HIS A 49 -5.98 -9.34 2.07
C HIS A 49 -6.71 -10.57 1.54
N ASN A 50 -7.47 -11.22 2.42
CA ASN A 50 -8.40 -12.27 2.05
C ASN A 50 -9.82 -11.74 2.23
N HIS A 51 -10.65 -11.89 1.21
CA HIS A 51 -12.03 -11.45 1.29
C HIS A 51 -12.79 -12.28 2.33
N THR A 52 -13.44 -11.58 3.24
CA THR A 52 -14.35 -12.16 4.23
C THR A 52 -15.75 -11.58 4.05
N GLN A 53 -16.74 -12.12 4.74
CA GLN A 53 -18.12 -11.60 4.71
C GLN A 53 -18.17 -10.09 5.03
N THR A 54 -17.34 -9.63 5.98
CA THR A 54 -17.29 -8.22 6.38
C THR A 54 -16.67 -7.31 5.32
N CYS A 55 -15.99 -7.86 4.30
CA CYS A 55 -15.51 -7.07 3.16
C CYS A 55 -16.66 -6.56 2.29
N ARG A 56 -17.78 -7.28 2.25
CA ARG A 56 -18.99 -6.94 1.47
C ARG A 56 -20.11 -6.41 2.35
N LYS A 57 -19.78 -5.95 3.56
CA LYS A 57 -20.75 -5.41 4.52
C LYS A 57 -21.64 -4.36 3.85
N ASN A 58 -22.93 -4.39 4.19
CA ASN A 58 -24.00 -3.55 3.63
C ASN A 58 -24.33 -3.86 2.16
N GLY A 59 -24.28 -5.13 1.75
CA GLY A 59 -24.72 -5.57 0.43
C GLY A 59 -23.88 -5.05 -0.74
N ARG A 60 -22.62 -4.65 -0.48
CA ARG A 60 -21.75 -4.16 -1.55
C ARG A 60 -21.24 -5.32 -2.40
N ASN A 61 -21.44 -5.21 -3.71
CA ASN A 61 -20.90 -6.16 -4.70
C ASN A 61 -19.37 -6.10 -4.81
N CYS A 62 -18.75 -5.02 -4.32
CA CYS A 62 -17.30 -4.83 -4.29
C CYS A 62 -16.75 -4.83 -2.86
N CYS A 63 -15.45 -5.13 -2.72
CA CYS A 63 -14.76 -5.04 -1.44
C CYS A 63 -14.83 -3.60 -0.91
N ARG A 64 -15.25 -3.41 0.35
CA ARG A 64 -15.32 -2.10 1.01
C ARG A 64 -13.97 -1.40 1.12
N PHE A 65 -12.89 -2.17 1.02
CA PHE A 65 -11.52 -1.70 1.00
C PHE A 65 -10.98 -1.55 -0.42
N ASP A 66 -11.76 -1.79 -1.47
CA ASP A 66 -11.39 -1.61 -2.88
C ASP A 66 -10.22 -2.51 -3.31
N TYR A 67 -10.30 -3.78 -2.91
CA TYR A 67 -9.48 -4.88 -3.43
C TYR A 67 -10.23 -5.61 -4.56
N PRO A 68 -9.52 -6.10 -5.61
CA PRO A 68 -8.08 -5.99 -5.84
C PRO A 68 -7.63 -4.56 -6.17
N LYS A 69 -6.43 -4.19 -5.75
CA LYS A 69 -5.85 -2.87 -6.02
C LYS A 69 -5.40 -2.76 -7.46
N ARG A 70 -5.66 -1.61 -8.08
CA ARG A 70 -5.16 -1.32 -9.44
C ARG A 70 -3.63 -1.30 -9.45
N PRO A 71 -2.99 -1.89 -10.46
CA PRO A 71 -1.56 -1.73 -10.71
C PRO A 71 -1.21 -0.25 -10.95
N SER A 72 0.02 0.13 -10.64
CA SER A 72 0.55 1.46 -10.91
C SER A 72 2.07 1.38 -10.99
N ASP A 73 2.67 2.04 -11.97
CA ASP A 73 4.12 1.97 -12.17
C ASP A 73 4.91 2.80 -11.16
N LYS A 74 4.24 3.74 -10.48
CA LYS A 74 4.84 4.66 -9.51
C LYS A 74 3.93 5.00 -8.35
N THR A 75 4.55 5.32 -7.21
CA THR A 75 3.86 5.97 -6.11
C THR A 75 3.62 7.44 -6.45
N ARG A 76 2.43 7.95 -6.16
CA ARG A 76 2.07 9.35 -6.42
C ARG A 76 0.91 9.80 -5.54
N PRO A 77 0.73 11.11 -5.29
CA PRO A 77 -0.51 11.61 -4.73
C PRO A 77 -1.73 11.19 -5.55
N LYS A 78 -2.86 10.98 -4.86
CA LYS A 78 -4.15 10.75 -5.50
C LYS A 78 -4.61 12.04 -6.19
N ARG A 79 -5.22 11.91 -7.36
CA ARG A 79 -5.83 12.96 -8.16
C ARG A 79 -7.35 12.78 -8.15
N ASN A 80 -8.09 13.84 -8.46
CA ASN A 80 -9.55 13.80 -8.51
C ASN A 80 -10.10 12.77 -9.53
N ALA A 81 -9.34 12.50 -10.60
CA ALA A 81 -9.70 11.49 -11.59
C ALA A 81 -9.49 10.04 -11.13
N ASP A 82 -8.82 9.80 -9.99
CA ASP A 82 -8.59 8.46 -9.49
C ASP A 82 -9.85 7.92 -8.79
N VAL A 83 -10.34 6.77 -9.26
CA VAL A 83 -11.62 6.16 -8.84
C VAL A 83 -11.57 5.42 -7.49
N GLU A 84 -10.43 5.39 -6.81
CA GLU A 84 -10.27 4.69 -5.53
C GLU A 84 -11.01 5.40 -4.38
N ILE A 85 -11.15 4.71 -3.24
CA ILE A 85 -11.85 5.23 -2.04
C ILE A 85 -11.32 6.62 -1.63
N LYS A 86 -12.22 7.52 -1.24
CA LYS A 86 -11.90 8.91 -0.85
C LYS A 86 -10.87 9.05 0.26
N ALA A 87 -10.84 8.13 1.22
CA ALA A 87 -9.92 8.17 2.37
C ALA A 87 -8.44 7.94 1.98
N ARG A 88 -8.16 7.48 0.76
CA ARG A 88 -6.79 7.25 0.30
C ARG A 88 -6.18 8.53 -0.25
N LEU A 89 -5.01 8.91 0.27
CA LEU A 89 -4.31 10.14 -0.11
C LEU A 89 -3.27 9.93 -1.23
N TYR A 90 -2.82 8.69 -1.44
CA TYR A 90 -1.79 8.36 -2.43
C TYR A 90 -2.09 7.03 -3.13
N ILE A 91 -1.60 6.91 -4.37
CA ILE A 91 -1.58 5.67 -5.15
C ILE A 91 -0.17 5.10 -5.02
N ARG A 92 -0.04 3.82 -4.71
CA ARG A 92 1.26 3.16 -4.57
C ARG A 92 1.69 2.53 -5.88
N LYS A 93 3.00 2.51 -6.13
CA LYS A 93 3.58 1.57 -7.09
C LYS A 93 3.14 0.15 -6.71
N ARG A 94 2.60 -0.58 -7.68
CA ARG A 94 2.07 -1.93 -7.47
C ARG A 94 2.12 -2.74 -8.75
N GLU A 95 2.65 -3.96 -8.62
CA GLU A 95 2.68 -4.96 -9.69
C GLU A 95 1.34 -5.70 -9.77
N VAL A 96 1.02 -6.24 -10.95
CA VAL A 96 -0.26 -6.95 -11.19
C VAL A 96 -0.47 -8.10 -10.20
N GLY A 97 0.58 -8.83 -9.83
CA GLY A 97 0.51 -9.96 -8.91
C GLY A 97 0.34 -9.59 -7.42
N THR A 98 0.51 -8.32 -7.05
CA THR A 98 0.47 -7.88 -5.63
C THR A 98 -0.79 -7.06 -5.32
N ALA A 99 -1.81 -7.15 -6.17
CA ALA A 99 -3.09 -6.47 -6.04
C ALA A 99 -3.79 -6.69 -4.68
N MET A 100 -3.53 -7.83 -4.02
CA MET A 100 -4.14 -8.21 -2.74
C MET A 100 -3.27 -7.92 -1.52
N ILE A 101 -2.05 -7.40 -1.68
CA ILE A 101 -1.15 -7.16 -0.55
C ILE A 101 -1.45 -5.79 0.07
N ASN A 102 -1.66 -5.76 1.38
CA ASN A 102 -1.76 -4.54 2.17
C ASN A 102 -0.40 -3.82 2.19
N PRO A 103 -0.37 -2.49 2.20
CA PRO A 103 0.86 -1.76 2.48
C PRO A 103 1.36 -2.07 3.90
N TYR A 104 2.64 -2.37 4.05
CA TYR A 104 3.28 -2.71 5.31
C TYR A 104 4.65 -2.03 5.42
N ASN A 105 5.12 -1.77 6.63
CA ASN A 105 6.51 -1.41 6.86
C ASN A 105 7.30 -2.70 7.15
N PRO A 106 8.38 -3.01 6.40
CA PRO A 106 9.10 -4.27 6.55
C PRO A 106 9.76 -4.41 7.94
N ASP A 107 10.29 -3.32 8.48
CA ASP A 107 10.96 -3.33 9.78
C ASP A 107 9.95 -3.54 10.92
N LEU A 108 8.80 -2.86 10.86
CA LEU A 108 7.73 -3.02 11.86
C LEU A 108 7.02 -4.37 11.75
N LEU A 109 7.01 -5.00 10.57
CA LEU A 109 6.39 -6.31 10.39
C LEU A 109 7.25 -7.43 10.98
N LYS A 110 8.57 -7.21 11.10
CA LYS A 110 9.53 -8.14 11.71
C LYS A 110 9.79 -7.88 13.19
N ALA A 111 9.30 -6.77 13.74
CA ALA A 111 9.54 -6.33 15.10
C ALA A 111 8.77 -7.15 16.15
#